data_AF-A0A2M7NB74-F1
#
_entry.id   AF-A0A2M7NB74-F1
#
_cell.length_a   1.000
_cell.length_b   1.000
_cell.length_c   1.000
_cell.angle_alpha   90.00
_cell.angle_beta   90.00
_cell.angle_gamma   90.00
#
_symmetry.space_group_name_H-M   'P 1'
#
loop_
_entity.id
_entity.type
_entity.pdbx_description
1 polymer ?
#
loop_
_entity_poly.entity_id
_entity_poly.type
_entity_poly.pdbx_seq_one_letter_code
_entity_poly.pdbx_strand_id
1 'polypeptide(L)' 'PETLEIAEIVQEPAGKSFRYMKAIALQPGCLACHGEQIPENVQARLKTDYPHDQATGYSEGQIRGALSIKRPL' A
#
# COMPACT_ATOMS: atom_id res chain seq x y z
N PRO A 1 8.21 -15.32 -6.28
CA PRO A 1 6.75 -15.50 -6.30
C PRO A 1 6.20 -15.10 -7.67
N GLU A 2 5.18 -15.82 -8.15
CA GLU A 2 4.31 -15.35 -9.24
C GLU A 2 3.94 -13.88 -8.97
N THR A 3 4.03 -13.05 -10.00
CA THR A 3 4.12 -11.59 -9.92
C THR A 3 3.03 -11.00 -9.01
N LEU A 4 3.43 -10.18 -8.02
CA LEU A 4 2.52 -9.36 -7.19
C LEU A 4 1.85 -8.22 -7.97
N GLU A 5 1.69 -8.40 -9.28
CA GLU A 5 1.11 -7.45 -10.20
C GLU A 5 0.25 -8.17 -11.24
N ILE A 6 -0.89 -7.56 -11.56
CA ILE A 6 -1.87 -8.05 -12.53
C ILE A 6 -2.26 -6.88 -13.42
N ALA A 7 -2.41 -7.15 -14.72
CA ALA A 7 -2.95 -6.22 -15.70
C ALA A 7 -4.06 -6.91 -16.50
N GLU A 8 -5.16 -6.20 -16.75
CA GLU A 8 -6.30 -6.73 -17.51
C GLU A 8 -7.03 -5.62 -18.27
N ILE A 9 -7.65 -5.96 -19.40
CA ILE A 9 -8.68 -5.12 -20.03
C ILE A 9 -10.04 -5.62 -19.56
N VAL A 10 -10.77 -4.77 -18.85
CA VAL A 10 -12.09 -5.09 -18.31
C VAL A 10 -13.19 -4.33 -19.04
N GLN A 11 -14.36 -4.94 -19.16
CA GLN A 11 -15.57 -4.27 -19.65
C GLN A 11 -16.26 -3.58 -18.46
N GLU A 12 -16.55 -2.28 -18.60
CA GLU A 12 -17.29 -1.51 -17.60
C GLU A 12 -18.50 -0.80 -18.25
N PRO A 13 -19.45 -0.25 -17.43
CA PRO A 13 -20.59 0.49 -17.97
C PRO A 13 -20.22 1.67 -18.87
N ALA A 14 -19.07 2.31 -18.63
CA ALA A 14 -18.57 3.45 -19.40
C ALA A 14 -17.75 3.06 -20.65
N GLY A 15 -17.55 1.77 -20.92
CA GLY A 15 -16.70 1.27 -22.00
C GLY A 15 -15.59 0.34 -21.50
N LYS A 16 -14.64 0.01 -22.38
CA LYS A 16 -13.49 -0.82 -22.00
C LYS A 16 -12.48 0.02 -21.22
N SER A 17 -11.85 -0.59 -20.20
CA SER A 17 -10.78 0.04 -19.43
C SER A 17 -9.61 -0.91 -19.26
N PHE A 18 -8.39 -0.40 -19.42
CA PHE A 18 -7.19 -1.09 -18.94
C PHE A 18 -7.07 -0.85 -17.43
N ARG A 19 -6.90 -1.92 -16.65
CA ARG A 19 -6.63 -1.88 -15.21
C ARG A 19 -5.35 -2.61 -14.90
N TYR A 20 -4.55 -2.01 -14.03
CA TYR A 20 -3.33 -2.59 -13.48
C TYR A 20 -3.34 -2.44 -11.97
N MET A 21 -2.85 -3.45 -11.27
CA MET A 21 -2.69 -3.41 -9.82
C MET A 21 -1.39 -4.09 -9.42
N LYS A 22 -0.63 -3.46 -8.53
CA LYS A 22 0.60 -4.00 -7.95
C LYS A 22 0.59 -3.88 -6.44
N ALA A 23 0.74 -4.99 -5.74
CA ALA A 23 0.79 -5.00 -4.28
C ALA A 23 2.08 -4.34 -3.78
N ILE A 24 1.98 -3.63 -2.65
CA ILE A 24 3.09 -2.97 -1.96
C ILE A 24 3.41 -3.81 -0.73
N ALA A 25 4.43 -4.65 -0.86
CA ALA A 25 5.00 -5.40 0.26
C ALA A 25 6.02 -4.55 1.00
N LEU A 26 5.93 -4.49 2.33
CA LEU A 26 6.84 -3.69 3.15
C LEU A 26 8.26 -4.25 3.15
N GLN A 27 9.23 -3.35 2.97
CA GLN A 27 10.66 -3.63 3.05
C GLN A 27 11.20 -3.17 4.42
N PRO A 28 12.42 -3.58 4.84
CA PRO A 28 12.97 -3.21 6.15
C PRO A 28 12.89 -1.71 6.49
N GLY A 29 13.21 -0.84 5.52
CA GLY A 29 13.17 0.61 5.73
C GLY A 29 11.75 1.16 6.00
N CYS A 30 10.71 0.48 5.52
CA CYS A 30 9.33 0.91 5.75
C CYS A 30 8.90 0.71 7.21
N LEU A 31 9.50 -0.26 7.91
CA LEU A 31 9.13 -0.61 9.29
C LEU A 31 9.55 0.44 10.31
N ALA A 32 10.46 1.36 9.95
CA ALA A 32 10.83 2.48 10.81
C ALA A 32 9.65 3.37 11.21
N CYS A 33 8.58 3.41 10.38
CA CYS A 33 7.36 4.15 10.66
C CYS A 33 6.10 3.28 10.66
N HIS A 34 6.11 2.13 9.97
CA HIS A 34 4.94 1.25 9.82
C HIS A 34 5.04 -0.06 10.63
N GLY A 35 6.16 -0.29 11.31
CA GLY A 35 6.41 -1.54 12.03
C GLY A 35 5.65 -1.66 13.36
N GLU A 36 5.80 -2.81 14.02
CA GLU A 36 5.39 -2.99 15.43
C GLU A 36 6.26 -2.20 16.40
N GLN A 37 7.54 -2.02 16.06
CA GLN A 37 8.52 -1.29 16.87
C GLN A 37 8.94 -0.01 16.14
N ILE A 38 8.31 1.11 16.52
CA ILE A 38 8.57 2.44 15.96
C ILE A 38 9.29 3.30 17.00
N PRO A 39 10.34 4.07 16.64
CA PRO A 39 11.01 4.99 17.56
C PRO A 39 10.04 6.00 18.20
N GLU A 40 10.23 6.31 19.49
CA GLU A 40 9.30 7.14 20.26
C GLU A 40 9.07 8.53 19.64
N ASN A 41 10.13 9.16 19.13
CA ASN A 41 10.03 10.47 18.46
C ASN A 41 9.16 10.41 17.20
N VAL A 42 9.22 9.31 16.45
CA VAL A 42 8.38 9.08 15.27
C VAL A 42 6.94 8.79 15.69
N GLN A 43 6.72 7.94 16.70
CA GLN A 43 5.36 7.66 17.21
C GLN A 43 4.66 8.94 17.72
N ALA A 44 5.37 9.78 18.47
CA ALA A 44 4.83 11.04 18.98
C ALA A 44 4.40 11.96 17.83
N ARG A 45 5.21 12.03 16.78
CA ARG A 45 4.87 12.82 15.59
C ARG A 45 3.68 12.24 14.82
N LEU A 46 3.65 10.92 14.62
CA LEU A 46 2.53 10.24 13.96
C LEU A 46 1.22 10.46 14.70
N LYS A 47 1.19 10.35 16.03
CA LYS A 47 -0.01 10.62 16.84
C LYS A 47 -0.52 12.07 16.70
N THR A 48 0.38 13.02 16.47
CA THR A 48 0.04 14.44 16.30
C THR A 48 -0.47 14.73 14.90
N ASP A 49 0.27 14.31 13.87
CA ASP A 49 -0.04 14.66 12.48
C ASP A 49 -1.12 13.76 11.87
N TYR A 50 -1.22 12.52 12.36
CA TYR A 50 -2.13 11.48 11.87
C TYR A 50 -2.87 10.79 13.04
N PRO A 51 -3.77 11.50 13.75
CA PRO A 51 -4.45 10.98 14.96
C PRO A 51 -5.38 9.78 14.70
N HIS A 52 -5.65 9.47 13.43
CA HIS A 52 -6.46 8.33 13.00
C HIS A 52 -5.64 7.32 12.17
N ASP A 53 -4.31 7.35 12.29
CA ASP A 53 -3.44 6.44 11.56
C ASP A 53 -3.75 4.98 11.92
N GLN A 54 -3.84 4.14 10.89
CA GLN A 54 -4.00 2.70 10.99
C GLN A 54 -2.85 1.96 10.30
N ALA A 55 -1.83 2.70 9.85
CA ALA A 55 -0.74 2.22 9.02
C ALA A 55 0.44 1.67 9.82
N THR A 56 0.25 1.18 11.05
CA THR A 56 1.35 0.71 11.93
C THR A 56 1.14 -0.73 12.36
N GLY A 57 2.14 -1.35 12.99
CA GLY A 57 2.03 -2.72 13.48
C GLY A 57 2.28 -3.79 12.43
N TYR A 58 2.91 -3.43 11.31
CA TYR A 58 3.24 -4.39 10.26
C TYR A 58 4.57 -5.10 10.52
N SER A 59 4.73 -6.26 9.87
CA SER A 59 6.01 -6.99 9.76
C SER A 59 6.58 -6.92 8.34
N GLU A 60 7.86 -7.29 8.17
CA GLU A 60 8.50 -7.35 6.84
C GLU A 60 7.73 -8.28 5.89
N GLY A 61 7.61 -7.88 4.62
CA GLY A 61 6.93 -8.64 3.58
C GLY A 61 5.40 -8.59 3.63
N GLN A 62 4.79 -8.06 4.70
CA GLN A 62 3.34 -7.87 4.74
C GLN A 62 2.88 -6.86 3.68
N ILE A 63 1.68 -7.11 3.15
CA ILE A 63 1.05 -6.23 2.16
C ILE A 63 0.45 -5.02 2.86
N ARG A 64 1.04 -3.85 2.61
CA ARG A 64 0.54 -2.57 3.13
C ARG A 64 -0.63 -2.02 2.32
N GLY A 65 -0.67 -2.35 1.04
CA GLY A 65 -1.65 -1.84 0.09
C GLY A 65 -1.26 -2.18 -1.33
N ALA A 66 -1.70 -1.38 -2.30
CA ALA A 66 -1.39 -1.58 -3.71
C ALA A 66 -1.43 -0.26 -4.50
N LEU A 67 -0.62 -0.19 -5.56
CA LEU A 67 -0.78 0.78 -6.64
C LEU A 67 -1.88 0.28 -7.58
N SER A 68 -2.89 1.10 -7.85
CA SER A 68 -3.91 0.81 -8.87
C SER A 68 -3.90 1.88 -9.95
N ILE A 69 -3.88 1.44 -11.20
CA ILE A 69 -3.97 2.30 -12.40
C ILE A 69 -5.20 1.88 -13.18
N LYS A 70 -5.97 2.88 -13.63
CA LYS A 70 -7.10 2.69 -14.54
C LYS A 70 -7.00 3.70 -15.68
N ARG A 71 -7.14 3.22 -16.91
CA ARG A 71 -7.13 4.06 -18.11
C ARG A 71 -8.27 3.62 -19.05
N PRO A 72 -9.20 4.51 -19.41
CA PRO A 72 -10.17 4.23 -20.47
C PRO A 72 -9.47 3.84 -21.77
N LEU A 73 -10.09 2.94 -22.55
CA LEU A 73 -9.62 2.56 -23.87
C LEU A 73 -10.41 3.26 -24.97
#